data_AF-A0AA38RMZ9-F1
#
_entry.id   AF-A0AA38RMZ9-F1
#
_cell.length_a   1.000
_cell.length_b   1.000
_cell.length_c   1.000
_cell.angle_alpha   90.00
_cell.angle_beta   90.00
_cell.angle_gamma   90.00
#
_symmetry.space_group_name_H-M   'P 1'
#
loop_
_entity.id
_entity.type
_entity.pdbx_description
1 polymer ?
#
loop_
_entity_poly.entity_id
_entity_poly.type
_entity_poly.pdbx_seq_one_letter_code
_entity_poly.pdbx_strand_id
1 'polypeptide(L)'
;MMNNLNLVDQYVNYFNLDDNMLGLNVAMINAGSVIGGLFAGQLCDKWGRKMGIAASAVITLIAVAIQASATHEAAFLVGRILLGISITVNGTAAPVWVMEMAHPKWRGFLGGMYMAIWYFAAIIVSCIALGTYRFDSTWAWRGLAVGQIVPSIMSLILLPWAPESPRWLISKDRNEEAFDLLVTLHGKGNAEDALVQAEYKEIRDTLHFERTRPGSFKALVFPRSNLHRFGIVIALNIFAQVAGSNIVSSYSGLVFEGAGITDVYTQMCINIGINVFCFFCAVAGCFSIERLGRKSLLLGVSCLMVLLLVIICILSALYGDGSNPSASYGNLAMIFLFSGAYAFAFNPLTFVYPAEIMNYSQRAKGIAVGQMACYAFGFLNQYTTPIAMNNIGWRYYAINAAWDVGICAIIWFWFVETKGLALEEVDQLFDGVVHTEGIRIGDGTNISLKLGEDVEKVQTTPVAKDILTEE
;
A
#
# COMPACT_ATOMS: atom_id res chain seq x y z
N MET A 1 -5.70 4.00 -14.63
CA MET A 1 -6.22 5.05 -15.52
C MET A 1 -5.15 5.49 -16.52
N MET A 2 -4.04 6.12 -16.10
CA MET A 2 -3.06 6.72 -17.02
C MET A 2 -2.40 5.72 -17.98
N ASN A 3 -2.08 4.50 -17.53
CA ASN A 3 -1.54 3.45 -18.41
C ASN A 3 -2.50 3.12 -19.58
N ASN A 4 -3.80 3.04 -19.31
CA ASN A 4 -4.81 2.80 -20.36
C ASN A 4 -5.12 4.07 -21.19
N LEU A 5 -4.79 5.25 -20.67
CA LEU A 5 -5.08 6.54 -21.29
C LEU A 5 -3.96 6.97 -22.24
N ASN A 6 -2.71 6.62 -21.89
CA ASN A 6 -1.53 6.74 -22.76
C ASN A 6 -1.64 5.82 -24.00
N LEU A 7 -2.50 4.80 -23.94
CA LEU A 7 -2.80 3.90 -25.06
C LEU A 7 -3.89 4.41 -26.00
N VAL A 8 -4.53 5.55 -25.70
CA VAL A 8 -5.61 6.12 -26.51
C VAL A 8 -5.08 7.31 -27.30
N ASP A 9 -4.87 7.12 -28.61
CA ASP A 9 -4.31 8.13 -29.53
C ASP A 9 -5.08 9.46 -29.51
N GLN A 10 -6.39 9.42 -29.26
CA GLN A 10 -7.24 10.61 -29.17
C GLN A 10 -6.85 11.53 -28.00
N TYR A 11 -6.26 11.00 -26.92
CA TYR A 11 -5.78 11.81 -25.79
C TYR A 11 -4.45 12.50 -26.11
N VAL A 12 -3.53 11.78 -26.78
CA VAL A 12 -2.23 12.31 -27.22
C VAL A 12 -2.42 13.41 -28.25
N ASN A 13 -3.31 13.20 -29.23
CA ASN A 13 -3.60 14.14 -30.30
C ASN A 13 -4.42 15.37 -29.85
N TYR A 14 -5.29 15.23 -28.84
CA TYR A 14 -6.11 16.35 -28.36
C TYR A 14 -5.29 17.38 -27.56
N PHE A 15 -4.26 16.93 -26.83
CA PHE A 15 -3.43 17.81 -26.02
C PHE A 15 -2.07 18.17 -26.64
N ASN A 16 -1.72 17.62 -27.83
CA ASN A 16 -0.38 17.77 -28.44
C ASN A 16 0.74 17.47 -27.42
N LEU A 17 0.63 16.32 -26.77
CA LEU A 17 1.51 15.94 -25.67
C LEU A 17 2.89 15.53 -26.21
N ASP A 18 3.91 16.31 -25.89
CA ASP A 18 5.32 15.91 -26.03
C ASP A 18 5.67 14.83 -24.98
N ASP A 19 6.68 13.99 -25.23
CA ASP A 19 7.07 12.88 -24.34
C ASP A 19 7.34 13.36 -22.89
N ASN A 20 7.85 14.58 -22.75
CA ASN A 20 8.07 15.25 -21.47
C ASN A 20 6.76 15.56 -20.73
N MET A 21 5.70 15.96 -21.45
CA MET A 21 4.39 16.25 -20.86
C MET A 21 3.64 14.96 -20.50
N LEU A 22 3.86 13.85 -21.22
CA LEU A 22 3.28 12.56 -20.86
C LEU A 22 3.81 12.09 -19.49
N GLY A 23 5.14 12.14 -19.31
CA GLY A 23 5.81 11.85 -18.04
C GLY A 23 5.38 12.80 -16.92
N LEU A 24 5.22 14.09 -17.22
CA LEU A 24 4.73 15.09 -16.27
C LEU A 24 3.29 14.77 -15.81
N ASN A 25 2.37 14.44 -16.71
CA ASN A 25 0.98 14.14 -16.37
C ASN A 25 0.81 12.88 -15.49
N VAL A 26 1.71 11.90 -15.67
CA VAL A 26 1.80 10.71 -14.81
C VAL A 26 2.36 11.11 -13.44
N ALA A 27 3.49 11.82 -13.41
CA ALA A 27 4.20 12.19 -12.20
C ALA A 27 3.43 13.17 -11.29
N MET A 28 2.65 14.11 -11.83
CA MET A 28 2.00 15.16 -11.04
C MET A 28 0.99 14.67 -9.98
N ILE A 29 0.48 13.44 -10.12
CA ILE A 29 -0.28 12.79 -9.03
C ILE A 29 0.62 12.60 -7.80
N ASN A 30 1.85 12.12 -7.97
CA ASN A 30 2.78 11.93 -6.86
C ASN A 30 3.20 13.25 -6.23
N ALA A 31 3.35 14.33 -7.00
CA ALA A 31 3.59 15.66 -6.46
C ALA A 31 2.42 16.13 -5.57
N GLY A 32 1.18 15.94 -6.05
CA GLY A 32 -0.02 16.16 -5.24
C GLY A 32 -0.04 15.31 -3.98
N SER A 33 0.41 14.07 -4.05
CA SER A 33 0.49 13.16 -2.90
C SER A 33 1.48 13.63 -1.82
N VAL A 34 2.64 14.15 -2.22
CA VAL A 34 3.61 14.73 -1.28
C VAL A 34 3.00 15.92 -0.53
N ILE A 35 2.28 16.80 -1.23
CA ILE A 35 1.58 17.94 -0.63
C ILE A 35 0.46 17.45 0.30
N GLY A 36 -0.32 16.46 -0.15
CA GLY A 36 -1.40 15.87 0.62
C GLY A 36 -0.92 15.25 1.94
N GLY A 37 0.25 14.61 1.94
CA GLY A 37 0.84 13.99 3.13
C GLY A 37 1.08 14.95 4.30
N LEU A 38 1.37 16.22 4.02
CA LEU A 38 1.56 17.26 5.04
C LEU A 38 0.27 17.59 5.81
N PHE A 39 -0.87 17.55 5.12
CA PHE A 39 -2.17 17.91 5.70
C PHE A 39 -2.98 16.71 6.16
N ALA A 40 -2.79 15.56 5.53
CA ALA A 40 -3.57 14.34 5.75
C ALA A 40 -3.54 13.87 7.22
N GLY A 41 -2.36 13.88 7.85
CA GLY A 41 -2.22 13.49 9.26
C GLY A 41 -3.01 14.39 10.21
N GLN A 42 -2.86 15.71 10.05
CA GLN A 42 -3.57 16.69 10.89
C GLN A 42 -5.10 16.60 10.73
N LEU A 43 -5.57 16.33 9.51
CA LEU A 43 -6.98 16.19 9.20
C LEU A 43 -7.58 14.97 9.91
N CYS A 44 -6.92 13.81 9.80
CA CYS A 44 -7.37 12.55 10.40
C CYS A 44 -7.36 12.59 11.93
N ASP A 45 -6.34 13.23 12.52
CA ASP A 45 -6.24 13.37 13.98
C ASP A 45 -7.32 14.33 14.53
N LYS A 46 -7.55 15.46 13.85
CA LYS A 46 -8.45 16.51 14.35
C LYS A 46 -9.92 16.15 14.17
N TRP A 47 -10.31 15.67 12.98
CA TRP A 47 -11.70 15.47 12.58
C TRP A 47 -12.15 14.01 12.55
N GLY A 48 -11.23 13.05 12.74
CA GLY A 48 -11.56 11.63 12.72
C GLY A 48 -11.23 10.97 11.40
N ARG A 49 -11.25 9.63 11.41
CA ARG A 49 -10.87 8.81 10.25
C ARG A 49 -11.99 8.83 9.22
N LYS A 50 -13.26 8.74 9.66
CA LYS A 50 -14.44 8.83 8.79
C LYS A 50 -14.47 10.15 8.03
N MET A 51 -14.28 11.27 8.71
CA MET A 51 -14.23 12.59 8.08
C MET A 51 -13.05 12.74 7.11
N GLY A 52 -11.92 12.08 7.39
CA GLY A 52 -10.80 11.99 6.44
C GLY A 52 -11.18 11.28 5.14
N ILE A 53 -11.90 10.16 5.23
CA ILE A 53 -12.42 9.42 4.05
C ILE A 53 -13.50 10.24 3.32
N ALA A 54 -14.37 10.95 4.04
CA ALA A 54 -15.35 11.85 3.42
C ALA A 54 -14.65 12.98 2.64
N ALA A 55 -13.66 13.61 3.26
CA ALA A 55 -12.92 14.71 2.67
C ALA A 55 -12.16 14.26 1.41
N SER A 56 -11.49 13.10 1.46
CA SER A 56 -10.82 12.56 0.27
C SER A 56 -11.82 12.29 -0.86
N ALA A 57 -12.97 11.67 -0.57
CA ALA A 57 -13.99 11.42 -1.59
C ALA A 57 -14.51 12.72 -2.23
N VAL A 58 -14.77 13.77 -1.44
CA VAL A 58 -15.18 15.09 -1.97
C VAL A 58 -14.07 15.72 -2.82
N ILE A 59 -12.81 15.67 -2.38
CA ILE A 59 -11.67 16.18 -3.16
C ILE A 59 -11.55 15.40 -4.48
N THR A 60 -11.75 14.08 -4.48
CA THR A 60 -11.77 13.26 -5.70
C THR A 60 -12.87 13.72 -6.65
N LEU A 61 -14.08 13.99 -6.18
CA LEU A 61 -15.19 14.47 -7.02
C LEU A 61 -14.84 15.79 -7.72
N ILE A 62 -14.27 16.75 -6.98
CA ILE A 62 -13.84 18.03 -7.53
C ILE A 62 -12.70 17.82 -8.54
N ALA A 63 -11.71 17.00 -8.20
CA ALA A 63 -10.57 16.73 -9.06
C ALA A 63 -10.99 16.06 -10.38
N VAL A 64 -11.91 15.10 -10.34
CA VAL A 64 -12.43 14.43 -11.54
C VAL A 64 -13.31 15.36 -12.36
N ALA A 65 -14.14 16.21 -11.73
CA ALA A 65 -14.94 17.21 -12.45
C ALA A 65 -14.04 18.19 -13.23
N ILE A 66 -12.93 18.64 -12.63
CA ILE A 66 -11.93 19.48 -13.29
C ILE A 66 -11.24 18.71 -14.43
N GLN A 67 -10.84 17.45 -14.23
CA GLN A 67 -10.21 16.65 -15.29
C GLN A 67 -11.16 16.38 -16.46
N ALA A 68 -12.42 16.04 -16.19
CA ALA A 68 -13.41 15.74 -17.22
C ALA A 68 -13.83 16.99 -18.03
N SER A 69 -13.77 18.18 -17.41
CA SER A 69 -14.08 19.46 -18.05
C SER A 69 -12.85 20.17 -18.64
N ALA A 70 -11.65 19.62 -18.49
CA ALA A 70 -10.42 20.26 -18.94
C ALA A 70 -10.41 20.48 -20.47
N THR A 71 -10.31 21.76 -20.87
CA THR A 71 -10.09 22.19 -22.26
C THR A 71 -8.63 22.50 -22.54
N HIS A 72 -7.85 22.83 -21.50
CA HIS A 72 -6.42 23.11 -21.55
C HIS A 72 -5.66 22.13 -20.66
N GLU A 73 -4.43 21.78 -21.04
CA GLU A 73 -3.59 20.83 -20.30
C GLU A 73 -3.33 21.27 -18.84
N ALA A 74 -3.12 22.57 -18.61
CA ALA A 74 -2.93 23.10 -17.26
C ALA A 74 -4.11 22.77 -16.31
N ALA A 75 -5.35 22.78 -16.82
CA ALA A 75 -6.52 22.39 -16.04
C ALA A 75 -6.51 20.89 -15.71
N PHE A 76 -6.06 20.05 -16.65
CA PHE A 76 -5.87 18.62 -16.42
C PHE A 76 -4.79 18.36 -15.35
N LEU A 77 -3.68 19.09 -15.40
CA LEU A 77 -2.57 19.00 -14.45
C LEU A 77 -3.02 19.38 -13.02
N VAL A 78 -3.79 20.46 -12.87
CA VAL A 78 -4.36 20.87 -11.58
C VAL A 78 -5.28 19.78 -11.04
N GLY A 79 -6.12 19.19 -11.89
CA GLY A 79 -6.96 18.06 -11.51
C GLY A 79 -6.14 16.85 -11.04
N ARG A 80 -4.93 16.62 -11.59
CA ARG A 80 -4.04 15.53 -11.17
C ARG A 80 -3.39 15.77 -9.80
N ILE A 81 -2.99 17.01 -9.52
CA ILE A 81 -2.49 17.40 -8.19
C ILE A 81 -3.58 17.17 -7.13
N LEU A 82 -4.82 17.60 -7.41
CA LEU A 82 -5.93 17.41 -6.48
C LEU A 82 -6.25 15.92 -6.25
N LEU A 83 -6.17 15.09 -7.29
CA LEU A 83 -6.28 13.63 -7.13
C LEU A 83 -5.17 13.08 -6.24
N GLY A 84 -3.92 13.53 -6.40
CA GLY A 84 -2.80 13.12 -5.55
C GLY A 84 -3.04 13.44 -4.06
N ILE A 85 -3.54 14.65 -3.78
CA ILE A 85 -3.91 15.06 -2.42
C ILE A 85 -4.96 14.11 -1.86
N SER A 86 -6.01 13.82 -2.63
CA SER A 86 -7.07 12.88 -2.21
C SER A 86 -6.54 11.48 -1.93
N ILE A 87 -5.70 10.94 -2.82
CA ILE A 87 -5.11 9.60 -2.68
C ILE A 87 -4.34 9.49 -1.36
N THR A 88 -3.61 10.53 -0.99
CA THR A 88 -2.81 10.51 0.25
C THR A 88 -3.68 10.63 1.49
N VAL A 89 -4.68 11.52 1.48
CA VAL A 89 -5.64 11.63 2.59
C VAL A 89 -6.38 10.31 2.79
N ASN A 90 -6.82 9.67 1.71
CA ASN A 90 -7.47 8.36 1.78
C ASN A 90 -6.51 7.27 2.23
N GLY A 91 -5.28 7.27 1.70
CA GLY A 91 -4.22 6.31 2.02
C GLY A 91 -3.72 6.40 3.46
N THR A 92 -3.94 7.51 4.16
CA THR A 92 -3.69 7.61 5.60
C THR A 92 -4.92 7.25 6.44
N ALA A 93 -6.12 7.66 6.02
CA ALA A 93 -7.34 7.49 6.83
C ALA A 93 -7.89 6.06 6.77
N ALA A 94 -8.03 5.50 5.56
CA ALA A 94 -8.71 4.23 5.32
C ALA A 94 -7.96 3.01 5.90
N PRO A 95 -6.64 2.81 5.71
CA PRO A 95 -5.98 1.64 6.29
C PRO A 95 -5.95 1.73 7.82
N VAL A 96 -5.80 2.93 8.39
CA VAL A 96 -5.86 3.11 9.86
C VAL A 96 -7.25 2.77 10.38
N TRP A 97 -8.32 3.21 9.70
CA TRP A 97 -9.69 2.87 10.06
C TRP A 97 -9.95 1.36 10.03
N VAL A 98 -9.55 0.67 8.95
CA VAL A 98 -9.66 -0.80 8.85
C VAL A 98 -8.89 -1.49 9.97
N MET A 99 -7.67 -1.03 10.25
CA MET A 99 -6.80 -1.62 11.26
C MET A 99 -7.27 -1.34 12.69
N GLU A 100 -8.01 -0.27 12.95
CA GLU A 100 -8.56 0.07 14.27
C GLU A 100 -9.93 -0.59 14.53
N MET A 101 -10.62 -1.04 13.48
CA MET A 101 -11.88 -1.78 13.57
C MET A 101 -11.72 -3.31 13.47
N ALA A 102 -10.59 -3.78 12.95
CA ALA A 102 -10.35 -5.20 12.76
C ALA A 102 -9.98 -5.88 14.08
N HIS A 103 -10.59 -7.05 14.32
CA HIS A 103 -10.23 -7.93 15.43
C HIS A 103 -8.73 -8.27 15.37
N PRO A 104 -7.98 -8.27 16.50
CA PRO A 104 -6.53 -8.45 16.53
C PRO A 104 -6.02 -9.65 15.69
N LYS A 105 -6.72 -10.79 15.78
CA LYS A 105 -6.43 -12.02 15.02
C LYS A 105 -6.42 -11.85 13.49
N TRP A 106 -7.26 -10.98 12.94
CA TRP A 106 -7.42 -10.80 11.49
C TRP A 106 -6.84 -9.49 10.97
N ARG A 107 -6.24 -8.70 11.86
CA ARG A 107 -5.76 -7.35 11.57
C ARG A 107 -4.75 -7.32 10.42
N GLY A 108 -3.76 -8.22 10.44
CA GLY A 108 -2.77 -8.35 9.36
C GLY A 108 -3.39 -8.71 8.02
N PHE A 109 -4.34 -9.66 8.02
CA PHE A 109 -5.06 -10.08 6.83
C PHE A 109 -5.93 -8.97 6.23
N LEU A 110 -6.75 -8.27 7.05
CA LEU A 110 -7.58 -7.16 6.56
C LEU A 110 -6.73 -5.99 6.05
N GLY A 111 -5.62 -5.67 6.72
CA GLY A 111 -4.68 -4.65 6.28
C GLY A 111 -4.05 -4.97 4.93
N GLY A 112 -3.63 -6.23 4.72
CA GLY A 112 -3.14 -6.70 3.44
C GLY A 112 -4.21 -6.71 2.34
N MET A 113 -5.43 -7.13 2.68
CA MET A 113 -6.54 -7.18 1.72
C MET A 113 -6.95 -5.78 1.23
N TYR A 114 -6.84 -4.75 2.07
CA TYR A 114 -7.01 -3.36 1.64
C TYR A 114 -6.07 -3.00 0.47
N MET A 115 -4.82 -3.44 0.51
CA MET A 115 -3.87 -3.21 -0.59
C MET A 115 -4.19 -4.05 -1.82
N ALA A 116 -4.71 -5.28 -1.64
CA ALA A 116 -5.16 -6.10 -2.76
C ALA A 116 -6.33 -5.46 -3.54
N ILE A 117 -7.22 -4.70 -2.87
CA ILE A 117 -8.33 -3.99 -3.52
C ILE A 117 -7.83 -3.00 -4.58
N TRP A 118 -6.60 -2.49 -4.48
CA TRP A 118 -6.02 -1.64 -5.52
C TRP A 118 -6.00 -2.32 -6.89
N TYR A 119 -5.62 -3.60 -6.95
CA TYR A 119 -5.63 -4.38 -8.19
C TYR A 119 -7.05 -4.66 -8.69
N PHE A 120 -7.98 -4.91 -7.77
CA PHE A 120 -9.39 -5.09 -8.14
C PHE A 120 -9.97 -3.82 -8.79
N ALA A 121 -9.67 -2.65 -8.23
CA ALA A 121 -10.03 -1.37 -8.84
C ALA A 121 -9.35 -1.17 -10.21
N ALA A 122 -8.09 -1.57 -10.35
CA ALA A 122 -7.37 -1.51 -11.62
C ALA A 122 -8.05 -2.39 -12.69
N ILE A 123 -8.53 -3.59 -12.34
CA ILE A 123 -9.29 -4.47 -13.26
C ILE A 123 -10.55 -3.77 -13.77
N ILE A 124 -11.35 -3.18 -12.86
CA ILE A 124 -12.58 -2.47 -13.24
C ILE A 124 -12.26 -1.32 -14.20
N VAL A 125 -11.23 -0.53 -13.90
CA VAL A 125 -10.80 0.58 -14.75
C VAL A 125 -10.30 0.10 -16.12
N SER A 126 -9.58 -1.03 -16.18
CA SER A 126 -9.14 -1.60 -17.45
C SER A 126 -10.29 -2.19 -18.26
N CYS A 127 -11.31 -2.78 -17.62
CA CYS A 127 -12.55 -3.21 -18.30
C CYS A 127 -13.34 -2.02 -18.86
N ILE A 128 -13.47 -0.93 -18.10
CA ILE A 128 -14.10 0.31 -18.57
C ILE A 128 -13.29 0.86 -19.76
N ALA A 129 -11.96 0.90 -19.67
CA ALA A 129 -11.11 1.36 -20.76
C ALA A 129 -11.31 0.55 -22.05
N LEU A 130 -11.39 -0.78 -21.96
CA LEU A 130 -11.66 -1.66 -23.10
C LEU A 130 -13.03 -1.39 -23.74
N GLY A 131 -14.05 -1.12 -22.92
CA GLY A 131 -15.37 -0.72 -23.40
C GLY A 131 -15.41 0.69 -24.01
N THR A 132 -14.53 1.59 -23.55
CA THR A 132 -14.51 2.99 -23.99
C THR A 132 -13.55 3.24 -25.18
N TYR A 133 -12.64 2.29 -25.45
CA TYR A 133 -11.62 2.39 -26.53
C TYR A 133 -12.22 2.52 -27.94
N ARG A 134 -13.41 1.96 -28.18
CA ARG A 134 -14.06 1.97 -29.50
C ARG A 134 -14.81 3.27 -29.82
N PHE A 135 -14.85 4.24 -28.92
CA PHE A 135 -15.52 5.51 -29.20
C PHE A 135 -14.57 6.46 -29.94
N ASP A 136 -14.95 6.89 -31.14
CA ASP A 136 -14.18 7.85 -31.97
C ASP A 136 -14.25 9.31 -31.47
N SER A 137 -14.76 9.55 -30.25
CA SER A 137 -15.05 10.88 -29.71
C SER A 137 -14.19 11.17 -28.47
N THR A 138 -13.98 12.45 -28.15
CA THR A 138 -13.38 12.94 -26.87
C THR A 138 -13.98 12.33 -25.60
N TRP A 139 -15.15 11.70 -25.70
CA TRP A 139 -15.74 10.89 -24.63
C TRP A 139 -14.96 9.62 -24.28
N ALA A 140 -14.06 9.13 -25.14
CA ALA A 140 -13.23 7.96 -24.85
C ALA A 140 -12.39 8.13 -23.57
N TRP A 141 -11.70 9.26 -23.46
CA TRP A 141 -10.89 9.57 -22.28
C TRP A 141 -11.68 10.22 -21.15
N ARG A 142 -12.70 11.04 -21.47
CA ARG A 142 -13.58 11.67 -20.46
C ARG A 142 -14.44 10.64 -19.73
N GLY A 143 -14.93 9.62 -20.42
CA GLY A 143 -15.69 8.52 -19.82
C GLY A 143 -14.86 7.75 -18.80
N LEU A 144 -13.58 7.49 -19.11
CA LEU A 144 -12.65 6.86 -18.19
C LEU A 144 -12.34 7.75 -16.96
N ALA A 145 -12.30 9.07 -17.14
CA ALA A 145 -12.17 10.02 -16.03
C ALA A 145 -13.42 10.00 -15.14
N VAL A 146 -14.61 10.13 -15.72
CA VAL A 146 -15.90 10.14 -15.01
C VAL A 146 -16.15 8.82 -14.27
N GLY A 147 -15.65 7.69 -14.77
CA GLY A 147 -15.74 6.39 -14.07
C GLY A 147 -15.19 6.40 -12.64
N GLN A 148 -14.24 7.30 -12.32
CA GLN A 148 -13.68 7.44 -10.96
C GLN A 148 -14.64 8.09 -9.95
N ILE A 149 -15.69 8.76 -10.43
CA ILE A 149 -16.74 9.36 -9.58
C ILE A 149 -17.54 8.26 -8.87
N VAL A 150 -17.81 7.15 -9.56
CA VAL A 150 -18.66 6.06 -9.05
C VAL A 150 -18.20 5.52 -7.68
N PRO A 151 -16.95 5.05 -7.51
CA PRO A 151 -16.49 4.56 -6.21
C PRO A 151 -16.47 5.67 -5.14
N SER A 152 -16.21 6.93 -5.53
CA SER A 152 -16.19 8.06 -4.60
C SER A 152 -17.59 8.38 -4.07
N ILE A 153 -18.61 8.41 -4.93
CA ILE A 153 -20.02 8.58 -4.51
C ILE A 153 -20.46 7.41 -3.65
N MET A 154 -20.14 6.18 -4.04
CA MET A 154 -20.49 4.98 -3.27
C MET A 154 -19.88 5.05 -1.87
N SER A 155 -18.62 5.49 -1.75
CA SER A 155 -17.98 5.69 -0.44
C SER A 155 -18.72 6.72 0.40
N LEU A 156 -19.12 7.87 -0.16
CA LEU A 156 -19.87 8.91 0.56
C LEU A 156 -21.26 8.47 1.01
N ILE A 157 -21.92 7.59 0.25
CA ILE A 157 -23.24 7.05 0.61
C ILE A 157 -23.12 5.99 1.71
N LEU A 158 -22.09 5.15 1.68
CA LEU A 158 -21.87 4.10 2.67
C LEU A 158 -21.29 4.63 3.99
N LEU A 159 -20.55 5.74 3.94
CA LEU A 159 -19.84 6.30 5.08
C LEU A 159 -20.74 6.61 6.29
N PRO A 160 -21.95 7.19 6.15
CA PRO A 160 -22.83 7.47 7.28
C PRO A 160 -23.15 6.25 8.13
N TRP A 161 -23.29 5.07 7.52
CA TRP A 161 -23.57 3.80 8.22
C TRP A 161 -22.34 3.16 8.87
N ALA A 162 -21.14 3.58 8.47
CA ALA A 162 -19.91 3.10 9.07
C ALA A 162 -19.65 3.79 10.43
N PRO A 163 -19.32 3.04 11.49
CA PRO A 163 -18.97 3.63 12.77
C PRO A 163 -17.56 4.25 12.73
N GLU A 164 -17.29 5.17 13.65
CA GLU A 164 -15.98 5.79 13.79
C GLU A 164 -15.00 4.84 14.48
N SER A 165 -13.70 5.10 14.32
CA SER A 165 -12.67 4.31 15.02
C SER A 165 -12.78 4.41 16.55
N PRO A 166 -12.77 3.27 17.29
CA PRO A 166 -12.80 3.27 18.75
C PRO A 166 -11.62 4.03 19.37
N ARG A 167 -10.43 3.97 18.75
CA ARG A 167 -9.25 4.70 19.21
C ARG A 167 -9.42 6.22 19.09
N TRP A 168 -10.10 6.70 18.06
CA TRP A 168 -10.40 8.13 17.93
C TRP A 168 -11.48 8.58 18.90
N LEU A 169 -12.50 7.74 19.16
CA LEU A 169 -13.54 8.06 20.14
C LEU A 169 -12.94 8.27 21.55
N ILE A 170 -12.03 7.39 21.97
CA ILE A 170 -11.29 7.54 23.25
C ILE A 170 -10.43 8.80 23.24
N SER A 171 -9.85 9.19 22.09
CA SER A 171 -9.03 10.42 21.98
C SER A 171 -9.82 11.71 22.11
N LYS A 172 -11.13 11.65 21.91
CA LYS A 172 -12.09 12.74 22.12
C LYS A 172 -12.85 12.62 23.43
N ASP A 173 -12.38 11.77 24.34
CA ASP A 173 -12.98 11.51 25.65
C ASP A 173 -14.40 10.90 25.57
N ARG A 174 -14.78 10.30 24.43
CA ARG A 174 -16.04 9.57 24.20
C ARG A 174 -15.86 8.08 24.50
N ASN A 175 -15.54 7.80 25.76
CA ASN A 175 -15.12 6.49 26.23
C ASN A 175 -16.22 5.42 26.21
N GLU A 176 -17.46 5.80 26.57
CA GLU A 176 -18.60 4.87 26.63
C GLU A 176 -18.97 4.35 25.24
N GLU A 177 -19.05 5.25 24.25
CA GLU A 177 -19.32 4.86 22.85
C GLU A 177 -18.23 3.97 22.26
N ALA A 178 -16.97 4.21 22.63
CA ALA A 178 -15.86 3.37 22.19
C ALA A 178 -15.93 1.96 22.79
N PHE A 179 -16.33 1.85 24.05
CA PHE A 179 -16.50 0.58 24.74
C PHE A 179 -17.65 -0.23 24.13
N ASP A 180 -18.82 0.36 23.94
CA ASP A 180 -19.98 -0.30 23.32
C ASP A 180 -19.67 -0.81 21.90
N LEU A 181 -18.89 -0.02 21.15
CA LEU A 181 -18.45 -0.39 19.81
C LEU A 181 -17.47 -1.57 19.84
N LEU A 182 -16.53 -1.61 20.79
CA LEU A 182 -15.64 -2.76 20.98
C LEU A 182 -16.39 -4.02 21.44
N VAL A 183 -17.39 -3.88 22.31
CA VAL A 183 -18.27 -4.98 22.73
C VAL A 183 -19.03 -5.56 21.53
N THR A 184 -19.51 -4.69 20.64
CA THR A 184 -20.24 -5.09 19.43
C THR A 184 -19.32 -5.75 18.40
N LEU A 185 -18.13 -5.18 18.16
CA LEU A 185 -17.20 -5.67 17.13
C LEU A 185 -16.41 -6.92 17.57
N HIS A 186 -15.90 -6.94 18.80
CA HIS A 186 -14.96 -7.97 19.27
C HIS A 186 -15.58 -8.89 20.33
N GLY A 187 -16.42 -8.36 21.22
CA GLY A 187 -17.07 -9.15 22.29
C GLY A 187 -18.31 -9.93 21.87
N LYS A 188 -18.76 -9.84 20.61
CA LYS A 188 -20.03 -10.39 20.12
C LYS A 188 -21.25 -10.02 21.01
N GLY A 189 -21.22 -8.85 21.63
CA GLY A 189 -22.25 -8.38 22.57
C GLY A 189 -22.01 -8.71 24.05
N ASN A 190 -20.89 -9.35 24.40
CA ASN A 190 -20.52 -9.60 25.80
C ASN A 190 -19.55 -8.53 26.32
N ALA A 191 -20.01 -7.72 27.26
CA ALA A 191 -19.24 -6.65 27.88
C ALA A 191 -18.17 -7.14 28.88
N GLU A 192 -18.30 -8.38 29.35
CA GLU A 192 -17.36 -8.98 30.31
C GLU A 192 -16.29 -9.84 29.64
N ASP A 193 -16.23 -9.87 28.31
CA ASP A 193 -15.17 -10.60 27.62
C ASP A 193 -13.79 -10.00 27.99
N ALA A 194 -12.91 -10.85 28.52
CA ALA A 194 -11.58 -10.46 28.98
C ALA A 194 -10.76 -9.80 27.86
N LEU A 195 -11.03 -10.17 26.60
CA LEU A 195 -10.39 -9.59 25.43
C LEU A 195 -10.80 -8.12 25.22
N VAL A 196 -12.09 -7.80 25.35
CA VAL A 196 -12.60 -6.43 25.16
C VAL A 196 -12.10 -5.50 26.27
N GLN A 197 -12.10 -5.97 27.52
CA GLN A 197 -11.60 -5.18 28.64
C GLN A 197 -10.09 -4.94 28.55
N ALA A 198 -9.32 -5.96 28.15
CA ALA A 198 -7.88 -5.82 27.92
C ALA A 198 -7.58 -4.82 26.80
N GLU A 199 -8.28 -4.91 25.66
CA GLU A 199 -8.08 -4.02 24.51
C GLU A 199 -8.48 -2.57 24.82
N TYR A 200 -9.62 -2.37 25.49
CA TYR A 200 -10.04 -1.04 25.90
C TYR A 200 -9.04 -0.39 26.87
N LYS A 201 -8.51 -1.17 27.83
CA LYS A 201 -7.48 -0.71 28.76
C LYS A 201 -6.18 -0.37 28.04
N GLU A 202 -5.71 -1.23 27.12
CA GLU A 202 -4.51 -1.00 26.32
C GLU A 202 -4.61 0.30 25.51
N ILE A 203 -5.73 0.50 24.79
CA ILE A 203 -5.93 1.70 23.98
C ILE A 203 -5.92 2.94 24.88
N ARG A 204 -6.62 2.90 26.01
CA ARG A 204 -6.69 4.03 26.95
C ARG A 204 -5.32 4.36 27.55
N ASP A 205 -4.59 3.37 28.03
CA ASP A 205 -3.25 3.55 28.63
C ASP A 205 -2.26 4.10 27.58
N THR A 206 -2.30 3.57 26.36
CA THR A 206 -1.50 4.06 25.23
C THR A 206 -1.80 5.53 24.92
N LEU A 207 -3.07 5.91 24.90
CA LEU A 207 -3.48 7.27 24.56
C LEU A 207 -3.16 8.28 25.67
N HIS A 208 -3.25 7.86 26.94
CA HIS A 208 -2.78 8.65 28.07
C HIS A 208 -1.26 8.88 28.01
N PHE A 209 -0.49 7.86 27.61
CA PHE A 209 0.95 8.00 27.38
C PHE A 209 1.25 8.96 26.21
N GLU A 210 0.50 8.88 25.10
CA GLU A 210 0.65 9.79 23.95
C GLU A 210 0.32 11.25 24.30
N ARG A 211 -0.71 11.49 25.13
CA ARG A 211 -1.06 12.83 25.60
C ARG A 211 0.01 13.45 26.51
N THR A 212 0.69 12.64 27.32
CA THR A 212 1.74 13.11 28.25
C THR A 212 3.08 13.34 27.56
N ARG A 213 3.35 12.70 26.41
CA ARG A 213 4.53 12.94 25.57
C ARG A 213 4.14 13.15 24.11
N PRO A 214 3.71 14.36 23.70
CA PRO A 214 3.50 14.65 22.29
C PRO A 214 4.84 14.47 21.54
N GLY A 215 4.94 13.40 20.74
CA GLY A 215 6.20 13.02 20.11
C GLY A 215 6.80 14.16 19.31
N SER A 216 7.97 14.68 19.69
CA SER A 216 8.62 15.73 18.89
C SER A 216 9.13 15.15 17.58
N PHE A 217 9.11 15.91 16.47
CA PHE A 217 9.81 15.49 15.24
C PHE A 217 11.30 15.21 15.49
N LYS A 218 11.90 15.88 16.51
CA LYS A 218 13.27 15.60 16.96
C LYS A 218 13.43 14.21 17.59
N ALA A 219 12.37 13.65 18.18
CA ALA A 219 12.41 12.34 18.83
C ALA A 219 12.47 11.18 17.82
N LEU A 220 12.12 11.42 16.54
CA LEU A 220 12.30 10.43 15.47
C LEU A 220 13.78 10.22 15.11
N VAL A 221 14.60 11.28 15.25
CA VAL A 221 16.01 11.27 14.83
C VAL A 221 16.95 10.98 16.01
N PHE A 222 16.50 11.25 17.24
CA PHE A 222 17.25 11.04 18.48
C PHE A 222 16.39 10.24 19.46
N PRO A 223 16.83 9.10 20.03
CA PRO A 223 18.15 8.40 20.01
C PRO A 223 18.45 7.50 18.79
N ARG A 224 19.68 6.96 18.70
CA ARG A 224 20.19 6.14 17.56
C ARG A 224 19.32 4.91 17.20
N SER A 225 18.65 4.32 18.18
CA SER A 225 17.72 3.20 17.95
C SER A 225 16.49 3.63 17.13
N ASN A 226 15.90 4.79 17.45
CA ASN A 226 14.81 5.37 16.66
C ASN A 226 15.27 5.77 15.25
N LEU A 227 16.52 6.23 15.09
CA LEU A 227 17.10 6.51 13.78
C LEU A 227 17.19 5.24 12.90
N HIS A 228 17.55 4.10 13.50
CA HIS A 228 17.60 2.82 12.81
C HIS A 228 16.21 2.36 12.37
N ARG A 229 15.21 2.44 13.26
CA ARG A 229 13.80 2.15 12.96
C ARG A 229 13.27 3.03 11.84
N PHE A 230 13.48 4.34 11.97
CA PHE A 230 13.05 5.34 10.98
C PHE A 230 13.76 5.18 9.63
N GLY A 231 15.04 4.84 9.65
CA GLY A 231 15.84 4.55 8.46
C GLY A 231 15.28 3.36 7.67
N ILE A 232 14.89 2.28 8.34
CA ILE A 232 14.26 1.11 7.71
C ILE A 232 12.91 1.48 7.08
N VAL A 233 12.08 2.28 7.77
CA VAL A 233 10.77 2.73 7.25
C VAL A 233 10.92 3.56 5.98
N ILE A 234 11.86 4.52 5.98
CA ILE A 234 12.16 5.34 4.80
C ILE A 234 12.71 4.46 3.67
N ALA A 235 13.69 3.60 3.98
CA ALA A 235 14.31 2.75 2.99
C ALA A 235 13.28 1.82 2.32
N LEU A 236 12.42 1.15 3.08
CA LEU A 236 11.38 0.28 2.52
C LEU A 236 10.43 1.05 1.59
N ASN A 237 10.02 2.26 1.98
CA ASN A 237 9.14 3.10 1.16
C ASN A 237 9.81 3.59 -0.13
N ILE A 238 11.12 3.90 -0.08
CA ILE A 238 11.90 4.23 -1.27
C ILE A 238 12.04 2.98 -2.17
N PHE A 239 12.34 1.82 -1.58
CA PHE A 239 12.49 0.57 -2.31
C PHE A 239 11.21 0.18 -3.05
N ALA A 240 10.03 0.36 -2.43
CA ALA A 240 8.76 0.11 -3.10
C ALA A 240 8.59 0.90 -4.42
N GLN A 241 9.20 2.09 -4.52
CA GLN A 241 9.07 2.97 -5.69
C GLN A 241 10.18 2.78 -6.72
N VAL A 242 11.38 2.43 -6.25
CA VAL A 242 12.58 2.21 -7.07
C VAL A 242 12.65 0.78 -7.62
N ALA A 243 11.97 -0.19 -7.00
CA ALA A 243 11.96 -1.59 -7.41
C ALA A 243 11.23 -1.89 -8.74
N GLY A 244 11.14 -0.92 -9.66
CA GLY A 244 10.71 -1.11 -11.05
C GLY A 244 9.22 -1.38 -11.28
N SER A 245 8.39 -1.49 -10.23
CA SER A 245 6.94 -1.74 -10.35
C SER A 245 6.21 -0.68 -11.18
N ASN A 246 6.67 0.57 -11.08
CA ASN A 246 6.14 1.72 -11.84
C ASN A 246 6.37 1.59 -13.35
N ILE A 247 7.46 0.95 -13.78
CA ILE A 247 7.80 0.75 -15.19
C ILE A 247 6.73 -0.11 -15.84
N VAL A 248 6.44 -1.25 -15.20
CA VAL A 248 5.42 -2.17 -15.70
C VAL A 248 4.03 -1.56 -15.60
N SER A 249 3.71 -0.87 -14.50
CA SER A 249 2.36 -0.36 -14.25
C SER A 249 1.99 0.89 -15.04
N SER A 250 2.96 1.71 -15.45
CA SER A 250 2.72 3.01 -16.12
C SER A 250 3.03 2.98 -17.62
N TYR A 251 3.84 2.02 -18.07
CA TYR A 251 4.37 1.99 -19.44
C TYR A 251 4.20 0.63 -20.11
N SER A 252 3.20 -0.18 -19.69
CA SER A 252 2.95 -1.48 -20.32
C SER A 252 2.74 -1.35 -21.84
N GLY A 253 2.11 -0.26 -22.29
CA GLY A 253 1.91 0.04 -23.71
C GLY A 253 3.20 0.12 -24.51
N LEU A 254 4.15 0.95 -24.08
CA LEU A 254 5.46 1.10 -24.74
C LEU A 254 6.24 -0.22 -24.75
N VAL A 255 6.13 -1.00 -23.68
CA VAL A 255 6.77 -2.32 -23.58
C VAL A 255 6.16 -3.32 -24.54
N PHE A 256 4.83 -3.32 -24.70
CA PHE A 256 4.13 -4.22 -25.61
C PHE A 256 4.34 -3.83 -27.08
N GLU A 257 4.41 -2.53 -27.36
CA GLU A 257 4.75 -1.99 -28.68
C GLU A 257 6.18 -2.36 -29.07
N GLY A 258 7.15 -2.17 -28.17
CA GLY A 258 8.54 -2.63 -28.36
C GLY A 258 8.68 -4.15 -28.50
N ALA A 259 7.69 -4.93 -28.04
CA ALA A 259 7.63 -6.38 -28.21
C ALA A 259 6.96 -6.82 -29.53
N GLY A 260 6.46 -5.88 -30.35
CA GLY A 260 5.78 -6.16 -31.62
C GLY A 260 4.27 -6.43 -31.50
N ILE A 261 3.67 -6.22 -30.33
CA ILE A 261 2.22 -6.30 -30.14
C ILE A 261 1.64 -4.90 -30.33
N THR A 262 1.26 -4.57 -31.56
CA THR A 262 0.73 -3.23 -31.92
C THR A 262 -0.79 -3.13 -31.79
N ASP A 263 -1.49 -4.25 -31.60
CA ASP A 263 -2.95 -4.22 -31.44
C ASP A 263 -3.35 -3.76 -30.04
N VAL A 264 -3.95 -2.57 -29.96
CA VAL A 264 -4.36 -1.93 -28.71
C VAL A 264 -5.41 -2.76 -27.95
N TYR A 265 -6.30 -3.47 -28.65
CA TYR A 265 -7.26 -4.38 -28.00
C TYR A 265 -6.54 -5.50 -27.24
N THR A 266 -5.54 -6.11 -27.89
CA THR A 266 -4.69 -7.14 -27.28
C THR A 266 -3.89 -6.58 -26.10
N GLN A 267 -3.31 -5.39 -26.21
CA GLN A 267 -2.59 -4.74 -25.11
C GLN A 267 -3.47 -4.48 -23.88
N MET A 268 -4.71 -4.01 -24.07
CA MET A 268 -5.67 -3.81 -22.98
C MET A 268 -6.09 -5.13 -22.32
N CYS A 269 -6.30 -6.19 -23.11
CA CYS A 269 -6.62 -7.51 -22.58
C CYS A 269 -5.47 -8.09 -21.73
N ILE A 270 -4.23 -7.91 -22.20
CA ILE A 270 -3.01 -8.29 -21.46
C ILE A 270 -2.95 -7.50 -20.14
N ASN A 271 -3.23 -6.20 -20.15
CA ASN A 271 -3.24 -5.38 -18.94
C ASN A 271 -4.27 -5.88 -17.91
N ILE A 272 -5.48 -6.26 -18.35
CA ILE A 272 -6.47 -6.90 -17.48
C ILE A 272 -5.91 -8.19 -16.88
N GLY A 273 -5.28 -9.04 -17.71
CA GLY A 273 -4.65 -10.28 -17.27
C GLY A 273 -3.57 -10.07 -16.19
N ILE A 274 -2.70 -9.06 -16.35
CA ILE A 274 -1.69 -8.70 -15.35
C ILE A 274 -2.34 -8.34 -14.02
N ASN A 275 -3.38 -7.48 -14.03
CA ASN A 275 -4.02 -7.03 -12.81
C ASN A 275 -4.76 -8.17 -12.09
N VAL A 276 -5.40 -9.08 -12.83
CA VAL A 276 -6.01 -10.30 -12.26
C VAL A 276 -4.96 -11.18 -11.60
N PHE A 277 -3.85 -11.44 -12.29
CA PHE A 277 -2.75 -12.23 -11.74
C PHE A 277 -2.17 -11.60 -10.47
N CYS A 278 -1.90 -10.29 -10.51
CA CYS A 278 -1.37 -9.56 -9.36
C CYS A 278 -2.34 -9.52 -8.18
N PHE A 279 -3.66 -9.48 -8.42
CA PHE A 279 -4.67 -9.57 -7.36
C PHE A 279 -4.56 -10.88 -6.59
N PHE A 280 -4.50 -12.02 -7.30
CA PHE A 280 -4.35 -13.33 -6.65
C PHE A 280 -2.99 -13.47 -5.94
N CYS A 281 -1.90 -12.96 -6.54
CA CYS A 281 -0.59 -12.93 -5.90
C CYS A 281 -0.59 -12.07 -4.63
N ALA A 282 -1.25 -10.91 -4.62
CA ALA A 282 -1.36 -10.04 -3.46
C ALA A 282 -2.12 -10.73 -2.31
N VAL A 283 -3.24 -11.39 -2.62
CA VAL A 283 -4.02 -12.16 -1.63
C VAL A 283 -3.19 -13.32 -1.07
N ALA A 284 -2.48 -14.06 -1.93
CA ALA A 284 -1.58 -15.12 -1.48
C ALA A 284 -0.46 -14.58 -0.57
N GLY A 285 0.10 -13.42 -0.93
CA GLY A 285 1.11 -12.70 -0.15
C GLY A 285 0.63 -12.39 1.27
N CYS A 286 -0.62 -11.94 1.42
CA CYS A 286 -1.22 -11.64 2.73
C CYS A 286 -1.21 -12.85 3.67
N PHE A 287 -1.57 -14.05 3.17
CA PHE A 287 -1.51 -15.28 3.96
C PHE A 287 -0.08 -15.75 4.23
N SER A 288 0.83 -15.50 3.29
CA SER A 288 2.22 -15.93 3.37
C SER A 288 3.07 -15.13 4.36
N ILE A 289 2.73 -13.86 4.60
CA ILE A 289 3.46 -12.98 5.53
C ILE A 289 3.50 -13.56 6.97
N GLU A 290 2.38 -14.12 7.42
CA GLU A 290 2.29 -14.72 8.76
C GLU A 290 3.15 -15.98 8.88
N ARG A 291 3.23 -16.79 7.80
CA ARG A 291 3.95 -18.07 7.79
C ARG A 291 5.45 -17.94 7.56
N LEU A 292 5.88 -17.12 6.60
CA LEU A 292 7.27 -17.10 6.14
C LEU A 292 8.15 -16.11 6.91
N GLY A 293 7.58 -15.08 7.52
CA GLY A 293 8.32 -13.97 8.12
C GLY A 293 8.50 -12.80 7.15
N ARG A 294 8.77 -11.61 7.67
CA ARG A 294 8.77 -10.36 6.90
C ARG A 294 10.09 -10.17 6.16
N LYS A 295 11.23 -10.37 6.84
CA LYS A 295 12.57 -10.17 6.25
C LYS A 295 12.86 -11.25 5.22
N SER A 296 12.59 -12.50 5.55
CA SER A 296 12.78 -13.65 4.64
C SER A 296 11.96 -13.51 3.36
N LEU A 297 10.71 -13.06 3.46
CA LEU A 297 9.82 -12.88 2.32
C LEU A 297 10.23 -11.68 1.45
N LEU A 298 10.60 -10.55 2.06
CA LEU A 298 11.16 -9.40 1.33
C LEU A 298 12.44 -9.78 0.57
N LEU A 299 13.36 -10.49 1.22
CA LEU A 299 14.61 -10.89 0.59
C LEU A 299 14.40 -11.92 -0.51
N GLY A 300 13.62 -12.97 -0.26
CA GLY A 300 13.34 -14.01 -1.25
C GLY A 300 12.68 -13.44 -2.51
N VAL A 301 11.73 -12.53 -2.34
CA VAL A 301 11.04 -11.89 -3.47
C VAL A 301 11.91 -10.85 -4.16
N SER A 302 12.73 -10.08 -3.44
CA SER A 302 13.68 -9.16 -4.07
C SER A 302 14.70 -9.91 -4.93
N CYS A 303 15.22 -11.05 -4.46
CA CYS A 303 16.10 -11.92 -5.26
C CYS A 303 15.40 -12.46 -6.52
N LEU A 304 14.14 -12.87 -6.39
CA LEU A 304 13.33 -13.31 -7.53
C LEU A 304 13.12 -12.17 -8.53
N MET A 305 12.84 -10.96 -8.06
CA MET A 305 12.68 -9.77 -8.90
C MET A 305 13.95 -9.42 -9.67
N VAL A 306 15.12 -9.46 -9.02
CA VAL A 306 16.43 -9.30 -9.70
C VAL A 306 16.58 -10.31 -10.83
N LEU A 307 16.34 -11.59 -10.55
CA LEU A 307 16.47 -12.65 -11.54
C LEU A 307 15.54 -12.41 -12.74
N LEU A 308 14.28 -12.06 -12.47
CA LEU A 308 13.30 -11.79 -13.52
C LEU A 308 13.66 -10.54 -14.34
N LEU A 309 14.14 -9.46 -13.72
CA LEU A 309 14.59 -8.26 -14.44
C LEU A 309 15.83 -8.52 -15.31
N VAL A 310 16.77 -9.34 -14.85
CA VAL A 310 17.94 -9.74 -15.65
C VAL A 310 17.49 -10.53 -16.87
N ILE A 311 16.54 -11.46 -16.73
CA ILE A 311 15.98 -12.22 -17.85
C ILE A 311 15.25 -11.28 -18.82
N ILE A 312 14.41 -10.36 -18.32
CA ILE A 312 13.72 -9.35 -19.13
C ILE A 312 14.74 -8.51 -19.91
N CYS A 313 15.82 -8.09 -19.26
CA CYS A 313 16.89 -7.32 -19.89
C CYS A 313 17.57 -8.10 -21.02
N ILE A 314 17.90 -9.38 -20.81
CA ILE A 314 18.55 -10.23 -21.82
C ILE A 314 17.60 -10.45 -23.00
N LEU A 315 16.33 -10.78 -22.74
CA LEU A 315 15.34 -10.99 -23.79
C LEU A 315 15.07 -9.71 -24.58
N SER A 316 14.99 -8.57 -23.90
CA SER A 316 14.80 -7.26 -24.56
C SER A 316 16.04 -6.83 -25.37
N ALA A 317 17.26 -7.20 -24.95
CA ALA A 317 18.48 -6.90 -25.69
C ALA A 317 18.67 -7.77 -26.94
N LEU A 318 18.29 -9.05 -26.86
CA LEU A 318 18.45 -10.01 -27.97
C LEU A 318 17.31 -9.97 -28.98
N TYR A 319 16.10 -9.61 -28.55
CA TYR A 319 14.88 -9.71 -29.36
C TYR A 319 14.05 -8.42 -29.40
N GLY A 320 14.63 -7.29 -28.98
CA GLY A 320 13.97 -5.98 -29.03
C GLY A 320 13.61 -5.49 -30.44
N ASP A 321 14.17 -6.10 -31.48
CA ASP A 321 13.88 -5.77 -32.89
C ASP A 321 12.60 -6.45 -33.42
N GLY A 322 11.89 -7.24 -32.60
CA GLY A 322 10.68 -7.95 -33.02
C GLY A 322 10.91 -9.13 -33.99
N SER A 323 12.18 -9.49 -34.24
CA SER A 323 12.56 -10.54 -35.19
C SER A 323 12.04 -11.94 -34.83
N ASN A 324 11.69 -12.19 -33.55
CA ASN A 324 11.16 -13.48 -33.08
C ASN A 324 9.94 -13.29 -32.16
N PRO A 325 8.71 -13.53 -32.64
CA PRO A 325 7.50 -13.31 -31.86
C PRO A 325 7.43 -14.19 -30.60
N SER A 326 7.94 -15.42 -30.65
CA SER A 326 7.98 -16.32 -29.49
C SER A 326 8.84 -15.79 -28.34
N ALA A 327 9.94 -15.09 -28.64
CA ALA A 327 10.80 -14.48 -27.62
C ALA A 327 10.15 -13.23 -26.99
N SER A 328 9.41 -12.46 -27.78
CA SER A 328 8.59 -11.35 -27.29
C SER A 328 7.50 -11.82 -26.32
N TYR A 329 6.80 -12.93 -26.62
CA TYR A 329 5.85 -13.54 -25.68
C TYR A 329 6.55 -14.05 -24.41
N GLY A 330 7.77 -14.57 -24.53
CA GLY A 330 8.59 -14.95 -23.38
C GLY A 330 8.95 -13.75 -22.49
N ASN A 331 9.34 -12.62 -23.08
CA ASN A 331 9.61 -11.38 -22.36
C ASN A 331 8.35 -10.89 -21.61
N LEU A 332 7.21 -10.91 -22.30
CA LEU A 332 5.92 -10.57 -21.70
C LEU A 332 5.60 -11.45 -20.49
N ALA A 333 5.76 -12.77 -20.59
CA ALA A 333 5.53 -13.69 -19.48
C ALA A 333 6.43 -13.39 -18.27
N MET A 334 7.69 -12.98 -18.49
CA MET A 334 8.59 -12.60 -17.40
C MET A 334 8.15 -11.31 -16.71
N ILE A 335 7.61 -10.34 -17.45
CA ILE A 335 7.05 -9.10 -16.90
C ILE A 335 5.81 -9.38 -16.04
N PHE A 336 4.98 -10.35 -16.44
CA PHE A 336 3.86 -10.84 -15.62
C PHE A 336 4.35 -11.42 -14.31
N LEU A 337 5.35 -12.32 -14.36
CA LEU A 337 5.94 -12.93 -13.16
C LEU A 337 6.57 -11.89 -12.24
N PHE A 338 7.26 -10.89 -12.80
CA PHE A 338 7.85 -9.80 -12.02
C PHE A 338 6.79 -8.99 -11.28
N SER A 339 5.69 -8.65 -11.97
CA SER A 339 4.58 -7.90 -11.38
C SER A 339 3.88 -8.68 -10.27
N GLY A 340 3.68 -9.99 -10.46
CA GLY A 340 3.12 -10.87 -9.43
C GLY A 340 4.05 -11.03 -8.23
N ALA A 341 5.35 -11.18 -8.46
CA ALA A 341 6.35 -11.23 -7.38
C ALA A 341 6.33 -9.95 -6.55
N TYR A 342 6.36 -8.78 -7.19
CA TYR A 342 6.23 -7.50 -6.50
C TYR A 342 4.92 -7.41 -5.70
N ALA A 343 3.79 -7.82 -6.30
CA ALA A 343 2.48 -7.80 -5.64
C ALA A 343 2.42 -8.70 -4.40
N PHE A 344 3.13 -9.82 -4.42
CA PHE A 344 3.15 -10.81 -3.34
C PHE A 344 3.86 -10.33 -2.07
N ALA A 345 4.95 -9.56 -2.18
CA ALA A 345 5.70 -9.07 -1.02
C ALA A 345 5.57 -7.57 -0.79
N PHE A 346 6.02 -6.76 -1.74
CA PHE A 346 6.26 -5.34 -1.50
C PHE A 346 4.98 -4.58 -1.16
N ASN A 347 3.86 -4.86 -1.82
CA ASN A 347 2.61 -4.15 -1.55
C ASN A 347 2.11 -4.28 -0.09
N PRO A 348 1.86 -5.48 0.43
CA PRO A 348 1.42 -5.61 1.82
C PRO A 348 2.52 -5.19 2.82
N LEU A 349 3.79 -5.49 2.55
CA LEU A 349 4.88 -5.20 3.47
C LEU A 349 5.19 -3.70 3.61
N THR A 350 4.98 -2.90 2.56
CA THR A 350 5.25 -1.44 2.59
C THR A 350 4.43 -0.73 3.67
N PHE A 351 3.31 -1.30 4.11
CA PHE A 351 2.46 -0.72 5.16
C PHE A 351 2.51 -1.52 6.47
N VAL A 352 2.53 -2.84 6.40
CA VAL A 352 2.56 -3.69 7.61
C VAL A 352 3.89 -3.56 8.34
N TYR A 353 5.01 -3.62 7.63
CA TYR A 353 6.33 -3.63 8.26
C TYR A 353 6.68 -2.30 8.96
N PRO A 354 6.41 -1.11 8.39
CA PRO A 354 6.59 0.14 9.11
C PRO A 354 5.69 0.29 10.34
N ALA A 355 4.48 -0.28 10.30
CA ALA A 355 3.58 -0.28 11.45
C ALA A 355 4.09 -1.18 12.58
N GLU A 356 4.81 -2.27 12.26
CA GLU A 356 5.39 -3.18 13.26
C GLU A 356 6.68 -2.63 13.90
N ILE A 357 7.55 -1.96 13.13
CA ILE A 357 8.85 -1.48 13.63
C ILE A 357 8.73 -0.20 14.45
N MET A 358 7.80 0.69 14.09
CA MET A 358 7.77 2.02 14.68
C MET A 358 7.08 2.00 16.04
N ASN A 359 7.75 2.59 17.03
CA ASN A 359 7.26 2.71 18.40
C ASN A 359 5.93 3.50 18.44
N TYR A 360 5.02 3.13 19.33
CA TYR A 360 3.64 3.61 19.39
C TYR A 360 3.52 5.14 19.30
N SER A 361 4.31 5.88 20.10
CA SER A 361 4.27 7.36 20.14
C SER A 361 4.82 8.05 18.88
N GLN A 362 5.59 7.34 18.05
CA GLN A 362 6.26 7.87 16.86
C GLN A 362 5.73 7.29 15.55
N ARG A 363 4.90 6.25 15.63
CA ARG A 363 4.36 5.49 14.50
C ARG A 363 3.71 6.36 13.44
N ALA A 364 2.75 7.17 13.83
CA ALA A 364 2.01 8.02 12.89
C ALA A 364 2.93 8.98 12.12
N LYS A 365 3.93 9.57 12.80
CA LYS A 365 4.88 10.51 12.19
C LYS A 365 5.90 9.81 11.30
N GLY A 366 6.40 8.66 11.73
CA GLY A 366 7.34 7.85 10.95
C GLY A 366 6.72 7.35 9.65
N ILE A 367 5.51 6.81 9.72
CA ILE A 367 4.76 6.35 8.55
C ILE A 367 4.46 7.52 7.62
N ALA A 368 4.02 8.67 8.13
CA ALA A 368 3.74 9.84 7.30
C ALA A 368 4.98 10.33 6.53
N VAL A 369 6.14 10.45 7.19
CA VAL A 369 7.38 10.87 6.52
C VAL A 369 7.89 9.80 5.54
N GLY A 370 7.78 8.51 5.88
CA GLY A 370 8.07 7.40 4.97
C GLY A 370 7.20 7.45 3.71
N GLN A 371 5.91 7.71 3.87
CA GLN A 371 4.97 7.84 2.76
C GLN A 371 5.26 9.07 1.89
N MET A 372 5.66 10.20 2.49
CA MET A 372 6.11 11.37 1.73
C MET A 372 7.38 11.06 0.92
N ALA A 373 8.33 10.34 1.50
CA ALA A 373 9.52 9.88 0.77
C ALA A 373 9.15 8.93 -0.38
N CYS A 374 8.22 8.00 -0.14
CA CYS A 374 7.64 7.12 -1.15
C CYS A 374 7.15 7.94 -2.35
N TYR A 375 6.22 8.87 -2.14
CA TYR A 375 5.67 9.66 -3.25
C TYR A 375 6.69 10.61 -3.89
N ALA A 376 7.65 11.15 -3.14
CA ALA A 376 8.72 11.97 -3.71
C ALA A 376 9.63 11.18 -4.67
N PHE A 377 10.04 9.97 -4.27
CA PHE A 377 10.80 9.08 -5.16
C PHE A 377 9.94 8.49 -6.28
N GLY A 378 8.65 8.29 -6.04
CA GLY A 378 7.67 7.92 -7.06
C GLY A 378 7.53 9.00 -8.15
N PHE A 379 7.51 10.29 -7.76
CA PHE A 379 7.51 11.42 -8.69
C PHE A 379 8.77 11.40 -9.58
N LEU A 380 9.95 11.28 -8.96
CA LEU A 380 11.22 11.25 -9.67
C LEU A 380 11.31 10.06 -10.63
N ASN A 381 10.92 8.87 -10.19
CA ASN A 381 10.91 7.68 -11.05
C ASN A 381 9.93 7.85 -12.21
N GLN A 382 8.66 8.20 -11.96
CA GLN A 382 7.66 8.32 -13.02
C GLN A 382 8.02 9.36 -14.08
N TYR A 383 8.66 10.47 -13.68
CA TYR A 383 9.14 11.49 -14.62
C TYR A 383 10.38 11.04 -15.41
N THR A 384 11.29 10.29 -14.78
CA THR A 384 12.57 9.90 -15.40
C THR A 384 12.44 8.66 -16.30
N THR A 385 11.53 7.72 -15.97
CA THR A 385 11.32 6.47 -16.72
C THR A 385 11.11 6.67 -18.24
N PRO A 386 10.22 7.56 -18.73
CA PRO A 386 9.98 7.68 -20.18
C PRO A 386 11.20 8.26 -20.90
N ILE A 387 11.85 9.27 -20.31
CA ILE A 387 13.09 9.85 -20.83
C ILE A 387 14.21 8.79 -20.89
N ALA A 388 14.31 7.95 -19.87
CA ALA A 388 15.29 6.88 -19.82
C ALA A 388 14.97 5.75 -20.81
N MET A 389 13.70 5.42 -21.02
CA MET A 389 13.29 4.40 -21.98
C MET A 389 13.56 4.84 -23.43
N ASN A 390 13.27 6.10 -23.76
CA ASN A 390 13.52 6.65 -25.10
C ASN A 390 15.03 6.76 -25.42
N ASN A 391 15.86 7.15 -24.46
CA ASN A 391 17.30 7.36 -24.69
C ASN A 391 18.15 6.09 -24.53
N ILE A 392 17.76 5.20 -23.61
CA ILE A 392 18.62 4.10 -23.15
C ILE A 392 17.99 2.72 -23.46
N GLY A 393 16.70 2.67 -23.81
CA GLY A 393 15.98 1.46 -24.22
C GLY A 393 16.13 0.32 -23.20
N TRP A 394 16.54 -0.85 -23.69
CA TRP A 394 16.66 -2.07 -22.88
C TRP A 394 17.64 -1.95 -21.70
N ARG A 395 18.65 -1.07 -21.77
CA ARG A 395 19.65 -0.91 -20.70
C ARG A 395 19.05 -0.31 -19.43
N TYR A 396 17.89 0.35 -19.53
CA TYR A 396 17.18 0.84 -18.36
C TYR A 396 16.74 -0.32 -17.44
N TYR A 397 16.38 -1.48 -17.99
CA TYR A 397 16.09 -2.68 -17.18
C TYR A 397 17.32 -3.18 -16.43
N ALA A 398 18.52 -3.11 -17.03
CA ALA A 398 19.77 -3.46 -16.36
C ALA A 398 20.09 -2.55 -15.18
N ILE A 399 19.84 -1.24 -15.32
CA ILE A 399 20.04 -0.26 -14.23
C ILE A 399 19.11 -0.57 -13.05
N ASN A 400 17.84 -0.86 -13.33
CA ASN A 400 16.89 -1.25 -12.28
C ASN A 400 17.29 -2.57 -11.61
N ALA A 401 17.71 -3.58 -12.38
CA ALA A 401 18.21 -4.83 -11.83
C ALA A 401 19.43 -4.62 -10.91
N ALA A 402 20.36 -3.72 -11.28
CA ALA A 402 21.52 -3.40 -10.47
C ALA A 402 21.14 -2.71 -9.15
N TRP A 403 20.14 -1.81 -9.19
CA TRP A 403 19.64 -1.17 -7.98
C TRP A 403 18.93 -2.18 -7.06
N ASP A 404 18.16 -3.11 -7.63
CA ASP A 404 17.48 -4.17 -6.88
C ASP A 404 18.47 -5.13 -6.18
N VAL A 405 19.65 -5.40 -6.78
CA VAL A 405 20.74 -6.11 -6.07
C VAL A 405 21.21 -5.32 -4.84
N GLY A 406 21.34 -4.00 -4.97
CA GLY A 406 21.65 -3.12 -3.84
C GLY A 406 20.58 -3.18 -2.75
N ILE A 407 19.30 -3.20 -3.14
CA ILE A 407 18.17 -3.35 -2.23
C ILE A 407 18.25 -4.70 -1.50
N CYS A 408 18.49 -5.81 -2.20
CA CYS A 408 18.69 -7.13 -1.60
C CYS A 408 19.80 -7.12 -0.55
N ALA A 409 20.94 -6.49 -0.84
CA ALA A 409 22.05 -6.39 0.10
C ALA A 409 21.65 -5.58 1.36
N ILE A 410 20.97 -4.44 1.17
CA ILE A 410 20.52 -3.61 2.29
C ILE A 410 19.49 -4.37 3.15
N ILE A 411 18.55 -5.11 2.54
CA ILE A 411 17.59 -5.93 3.27
C ILE A 411 18.31 -7.03 4.05
N TRP A 412 19.34 -7.67 3.48
CA TRP A 412 20.07 -8.72 4.18
C TRP A 412 20.80 -8.20 5.43
N PHE A 413 21.53 -7.09 5.29
CA PHE A 413 22.34 -6.54 6.38
C PHE A 413 21.55 -5.69 7.38
N TRP A 414 20.57 -4.92 6.93
CA TRP A 414 19.97 -3.84 7.72
C TRP A 414 18.56 -4.14 8.24
N PHE A 415 17.80 -4.99 7.54
CA PHE A 415 16.44 -5.33 7.97
C PHE A 415 16.46 -6.38 9.08
N VAL A 416 15.45 -6.32 9.93
CA VAL A 416 15.30 -7.17 11.11
C VAL A 416 14.02 -8.00 10.96
N GLU A 417 14.07 -9.26 11.37
CA GLU A 417 12.89 -10.13 11.32
C GLU A 417 11.95 -9.81 12.49
N THR A 418 10.69 -9.49 12.17
CA THR A 418 9.64 -9.14 13.16
C THR A 418 8.67 -10.30 13.43
N LYS A 419 8.87 -11.47 12.80
CA LYS A 419 7.98 -12.62 12.93
C LYS A 419 7.82 -13.08 14.38
N GLY A 420 6.58 -13.05 14.87
CA GLY A 420 6.20 -13.64 16.16
C GLY A 420 6.66 -12.86 17.38
N LEU A 421 7.20 -11.65 17.19
CA LEU A 421 7.56 -10.75 18.27
C LEU A 421 6.37 -9.85 18.60
N ALA A 422 6.08 -9.69 19.90
CA ALA A 422 5.17 -8.64 20.32
C ALA A 422 5.77 -7.27 19.99
N LEU A 423 4.93 -6.24 19.78
CA LEU A 423 5.38 -4.88 19.46
C LEU A 423 6.40 -4.34 20.49
N GLU A 424 6.29 -4.77 21.75
CA GLU A 424 7.20 -4.42 22.84
C GLU A 424 8.53 -5.20 22.81
N GLU A 425 8.53 -6.43 22.27
CA GLU A 425 9.74 -7.23 22.05
C GLU A 425 10.52 -6.76 20.81
N VAL A 426 9.82 -6.21 19.82
CA VAL A 426 10.45 -5.46 18.71
C VAL A 426 11.16 -4.23 19.27
N ASP A 427 10.56 -3.56 20.26
CA ASP A 427 11.23 -2.44 20.93
C ASP A 427 12.52 -2.91 21.64
N GLN A 428 12.48 -4.05 22.32
CA GLN A 428 13.65 -4.68 22.95
C GLN A 428 14.78 -5.00 21.95
N LEU A 429 14.44 -5.37 20.72
CA LEU A 429 15.41 -5.74 19.68
C LEU A 429 16.22 -4.54 19.16
N PHE A 430 15.67 -3.31 19.24
CA PHE A 430 16.38 -2.09 18.81
C PHE A 430 16.89 -1.25 19.99
N ASP A 431 16.16 -1.18 21.11
CA ASP A 431 16.53 -0.36 22.29
C ASP A 431 17.35 -1.12 23.33
N GLY A 432 17.35 -2.46 23.31
CA GLY A 432 18.05 -3.30 24.29
C GLY A 432 17.47 -3.23 25.72
N VAL A 433 16.36 -2.53 25.92
CA VAL A 433 15.70 -2.34 27.22
C VAL A 433 14.20 -2.62 27.09
N VAL A 434 13.66 -3.43 27.99
CA VAL A 434 12.22 -3.72 28.10
C VAL A 434 11.54 -2.53 28.75
N HIS A 435 10.63 -1.86 28.05
CA HIS A 435 9.97 -0.65 28.58
C HIS A 435 8.65 -0.91 29.31
N THR A 436 8.07 -2.11 29.23
CA THR A 436 7.01 -2.58 30.14
C THR A 436 6.90 -4.11 30.06
N GLU A 437 6.55 -4.79 31.16
CA GLU A 437 6.11 -6.19 31.14
C GLU A 437 4.65 -6.26 30.66
N GLY A 438 4.45 -6.24 29.33
CA GLY A 438 3.13 -6.34 28.69
C GLY A 438 2.82 -7.74 28.12
N ILE A 439 1.52 -8.05 28.09
CA ILE A 439 0.92 -9.38 28.08
C ILE A 439 0.97 -10.07 26.71
N ARG A 440 1.21 -11.40 26.71
CA ARG A 440 1.18 -12.26 25.52
C ARG A 440 -0.23 -12.49 24.96
N ILE A 441 -0.46 -12.18 23.69
CA ILE A 441 -1.53 -12.78 22.88
C ILE A 441 -0.85 -13.74 21.91
N GLY A 442 -0.81 -15.02 22.27
CA GLY A 442 -0.16 -16.08 21.50
C GLY A 442 -1.03 -16.61 20.36
N ASP A 443 -0.36 -17.15 19.33
CA ASP A 443 -0.95 -18.02 18.32
C ASP A 443 -1.58 -19.24 18.99
N GLY A 444 -2.90 -19.22 19.11
CA GLY A 444 -3.81 -20.36 18.95
C GLY A 444 -3.66 -21.65 19.77
N THR A 445 -2.69 -21.84 20.67
CA THR A 445 -2.67 -23.10 21.47
C THR A 445 -1.93 -23.11 22.81
N ASN A 446 -1.09 -22.14 23.17
CA ASN A 446 -0.45 -22.12 24.50
C ASN A 446 -0.25 -20.69 25.02
N ILE A 447 -0.96 -20.32 26.08
CA ILE A 447 -0.81 -19.06 26.81
C ILE A 447 0.12 -19.34 27.99
N SER A 448 1.24 -18.63 28.08
CA SER A 448 2.06 -18.63 29.31
C SER A 448 2.39 -17.20 29.72
N LEU A 449 1.97 -16.84 30.92
CA LEU A 449 2.30 -15.58 31.57
C LEU A 449 3.68 -15.71 32.23
N LYS A 450 4.53 -14.69 32.12
CA LYS A 450 5.66 -14.51 33.03
C LYS A 450 5.35 -13.27 33.87
N LEU A 451 5.19 -13.46 35.17
CA LEU A 451 5.11 -12.40 36.18
C LEU A 451 6.41 -12.50 37.00
N GLY A 452 7.40 -11.64 36.70
CA GLY A 452 8.66 -11.61 37.45
C GLY A 452 9.50 -12.90 37.40
N GLU A 453 10.32 -13.12 38.43
CA GLU A 453 11.29 -14.23 38.53
C GLU A 453 10.67 -15.60 38.87
N ASP A 454 9.39 -15.68 39.23
CA ASP A 454 8.72 -16.95 39.52
C ASP A 454 7.84 -17.42 38.36
N VAL A 455 8.22 -18.56 37.78
CA VAL A 455 7.45 -19.25 36.72
C VAL A 455 6.32 -20.04 37.36
N GLU A 456 5.15 -19.42 37.56
CA GLU A 456 3.93 -20.16 37.87
C GLU A 456 3.21 -20.61 36.59
N LYS A 457 3.16 -21.93 36.38
CA LYS A 457 2.34 -22.56 35.34
C LYS A 457 0.86 -22.47 35.73
N VAL A 458 0.12 -21.54 35.15
CA VAL A 458 -1.35 -21.57 35.21
C VAL A 458 -1.82 -22.80 34.42
N GLN A 459 -2.32 -23.81 35.14
CA GLN A 459 -2.96 -24.98 34.55
C GLN A 459 -4.19 -24.54 33.75
N THR A 460 -4.21 -24.92 32.47
CA THR A 460 -5.37 -24.82 31.60
C THR A 460 -6.45 -25.80 32.06
N THR A 461 -7.64 -25.33 32.42
CA THR A 461 -8.86 -26.16 32.37
C THR A 461 -9.17 -26.48 30.91
N PRO A 462 -9.45 -27.75 30.54
CA PRO A 462 -9.83 -28.10 29.18
C PRO A 462 -11.31 -27.75 28.99
N VAL A 463 -11.63 -26.96 27.97
CA VAL A 463 -12.98 -26.92 27.42
C VAL A 463 -12.88 -27.27 25.94
N ALA A 464 -13.68 -28.28 25.55
CA ALA A 464 -13.89 -28.84 24.21
C ALA A 464 -12.93 -29.95 23.74
N LYS A 465 -12.98 -31.10 24.42
CA LYS A 465 -13.31 -32.36 23.74
C LYS A 465 -14.68 -32.80 24.29
N ASP A 466 -15.47 -33.45 23.46
CA ASP A 466 -16.87 -33.84 23.66
C ASP A 466 -17.88 -32.76 23.23
N ILE A 467 -18.24 -32.79 21.95
CA ILE A 467 -19.61 -32.85 21.39
C ILE A 467 -19.41 -33.10 19.89
N LEU A 468 -19.10 -34.35 19.54
CA LEU A 468 -19.30 -34.96 18.21
C LEU A 468 -19.37 -36.49 18.42
N THR A 469 -20.35 -36.96 19.20
CA THR A 469 -20.89 -38.33 19.20
C THR A 469 -22.16 -38.34 20.04
N GLU A 470 -23.27 -38.79 19.43
CA GLU A 470 -24.60 -39.12 20.03
C GLU A 470 -25.44 -37.89 20.46
N GLU A 471 -26.65 -37.59 19.94
CA GLU A 471 -27.70 -38.37 19.28
C GLU A 471 -28.13 -37.84 17.89
#